data_AF-A0A2N5FIF6-F1
#
_entry.id   AF-A0A2N5FIF6-F1
#
_cell.length_a   1.000
_cell.length_b   1.000
_cell.length_c   1.000
_cell.angle_alpha   90.00
_cell.angle_beta   90.00
_cell.angle_gamma   90.00
#
_symmetry.space_group_name_H-M   'P 1'
#
loop_
_entity.id
_entity.type
_entity.pdbx_description
1 polymer ?
#
loop_
_entity_poly.entity_id
_entity_poly.type
_entity_poly.pdbx_seq_one_letter_code
_entity_poly.pdbx_strand_id
1 'polypeptide(L)'
;MFKKMLKNERGLTLIELLAVVVILGIIAAIAVPSIGGIINKSKEDAVHAEALQVLDAAKLYVSTNNPTATTTTLTNDGANSNKELDEYLDGVGTYSITVNYADGKYSYADIEVTKDSKTVEYETEAKLRSKDTSKTPASGDSGS
;
A
#
# COMPACT_ATOMS: atom_id res chain seq x y z
N MET A 1 39.12 27.26 -51.14
CA MET A 1 37.87 27.36 -51.91
C MET A 1 36.83 26.47 -51.25
N PHE A 2 36.03 27.00 -50.31
CA PHE A 2 34.98 26.24 -49.61
C PHE A 2 33.63 26.49 -50.29
N LYS A 3 33.10 25.47 -50.96
CA LYS A 3 31.81 25.50 -51.65
C LYS A 3 30.70 25.40 -50.60
N LYS A 4 30.05 26.52 -50.28
CA LYS A 4 28.85 26.55 -49.43
C LYS A 4 27.72 25.78 -50.12
N MET A 5 27.43 24.58 -49.64
CA MET A 5 26.17 23.91 -49.92
C MET A 5 25.08 24.63 -49.12
N LEU A 6 24.24 25.43 -49.79
CA LEU A 6 23.00 25.92 -49.18
C LEU A 6 22.08 24.70 -49.00
N LYS A 7 21.93 24.25 -47.75
CA LYS A 7 20.94 23.24 -47.38
C LYS A 7 19.55 23.83 -47.59
N ASN A 8 18.73 23.09 -48.33
CA ASN A 8 17.35 23.44 -48.63
C ASN A 8 16.50 23.14 -47.38
N GLU A 9 16.31 24.13 -46.52
CA GLU A 9 15.44 24.05 -45.34
C GLU A 9 13.97 24.01 -45.83
N ARG A 10 13.45 22.81 -46.11
CA ARG A 10 12.01 22.61 -46.35
C ARG A 10 11.29 22.80 -45.01
N GLY A 11 10.67 23.96 -44.80
CA GLY A 11 9.90 24.26 -43.60
C GLY A 11 8.68 23.35 -43.47
N LEU A 12 8.46 22.81 -42.26
CA LEU A 12 7.23 22.13 -41.87
C LEU A 12 6.05 23.10 -41.95
N THR A 13 4.91 22.61 -42.40
CA THR A 13 3.70 23.43 -42.47
C THR A 13 3.05 23.54 -41.09
N LEU A 14 2.40 24.68 -40.79
CA LEU A 14 1.68 24.85 -39.52
C LEU A 14 0.57 23.80 -39.34
N ILE A 15 -0.03 23.33 -40.43
CA ILE A 15 -1.09 22.32 -40.40
C ILE A 15 -0.57 20.95 -39.96
N GLU A 16 0.66 20.58 -40.34
CA GLU A 16 1.30 19.33 -39.88
C GLU A 16 1.56 19.37 -38.38
N LEU A 17 2.08 20.49 -37.87
CA LEU A 17 2.29 20.63 -36.43
C LEU A 17 0.97 20.66 -35.65
N LEU A 18 -0.07 21.28 -36.22
CA LEU A 18 -1.40 21.35 -35.60
C LEU A 18 -2.05 19.96 -35.49
N ALA A 19 -1.99 19.15 -36.55
CA ALA A 19 -2.54 17.79 -36.54
C ALA A 19 -1.88 16.90 -35.47
N VAL A 20 -0.56 17.02 -35.29
CA VAL A 20 0.19 16.26 -34.26
C VAL A 20 -0.24 16.66 -32.85
N VAL A 21 -0.34 17.95 -32.55
CA VAL A 21 -0.75 18.41 -31.21
C VAL A 21 -2.18 18.00 -30.89
N VAL A 22 -3.09 18.00 -31.87
CA VAL A 22 -4.46 17.51 -31.70
C VAL A 22 -4.48 16.03 -31.34
N ILE A 23 -3.73 15.19 -32.07
CA ILE A 23 -3.66 13.75 -31.78
C ILE A 23 -3.04 13.50 -30.39
N LEU A 24 -1.93 14.18 -30.05
CA LEU A 24 -1.32 14.09 -28.72
C LEU A 24 -2.27 14.55 -27.61
N GLY A 25 -3.08 15.59 -27.86
CA GLY A 25 -4.09 16.07 -26.92
C GLY A 25 -5.17 15.03 -26.62
N ILE A 26 -5.67 14.33 -27.64
CA ILE A 26 -6.67 13.25 -27.47
C ILE A 26 -6.08 12.08 -26.69
N ILE A 27 -4.86 11.64 -27.03
CA ILE A 27 -4.19 10.54 -26.33
C ILE A 27 -3.94 10.92 -24.86
N ALA A 28 -3.44 12.13 -24.59
CA ALA A 28 -3.17 12.60 -23.24
C ALA A 28 -4.45 12.69 -22.39
N ALA A 29 -5.58 13.13 -22.97
CA ALA A 29 -6.85 13.23 -22.27
C ALA A 29 -7.37 11.87 -21.76
N ILE A 30 -7.13 10.78 -22.49
CA ILE A 30 -7.54 9.42 -22.08
C ILE A 30 -6.49 8.77 -21.18
N ALA A 31 -5.20 8.94 -21.50
CA ALA A 31 -4.12 8.24 -20.81
C ALA A 31 -3.91 8.73 -19.36
N VAL A 32 -3.93 10.04 -19.13
CA VAL A 32 -3.63 10.64 -17.81
C VAL A 32 -4.55 10.13 -16.68
N PRO A 33 -5.90 10.12 -16.81
CA PRO A 33 -6.76 9.64 -15.74
C PRO A 33 -6.58 8.15 -15.43
N SER A 34 -6.20 7.32 -16.40
CA SER A 34 -6.02 5.88 -16.21
C SER A 34 -4.80 5.50 -15.37
N ILE A 35 -3.71 6.27 -15.46
CA ILE A 35 -2.44 5.98 -14.78
C ILE A 35 -2.54 6.19 -13.26
N GLY A 36 -3.27 7.21 -12.82
CA GLY A 36 -3.42 7.52 -11.39
C GLY A 36 -4.10 6.41 -10.59
N GLY A 37 -5.12 5.76 -11.16
CA GLY A 37 -5.82 4.65 -10.52
C GLY A 37 -4.93 3.41 -10.35
N ILE A 38 -4.15 3.08 -11.38
CA ILE A 38 -3.22 1.94 -11.36
C ILE A 38 -2.14 2.15 -10.31
N ILE A 39 -1.53 3.34 -10.25
CA ILE A 39 -0.50 3.65 -9.24
C ILE A 39 -1.06 3.51 -7.83
N ASN A 40 -2.27 4.02 -7.58
CA ASN A 40 -2.90 3.89 -6.27
C ASN A 40 -3.13 2.43 -5.89
N LYS A 41 -3.61 1.60 -6.83
CA LYS A 41 -3.82 0.17 -6.56
C LYS A 41 -2.51 -0.57 -6.32
N SER A 42 -1.47 -0.29 -7.10
CA SER A 42 -0.14 -0.88 -6.90
C SER A 42 0.44 -0.53 -5.53
N LYS A 43 0.24 0.71 -5.05
CA LYS A 43 0.64 1.09 -3.69
C LYS A 43 -0.14 0.33 -2.63
N GLU A 44 -1.46 0.24 -2.77
CA GLU A 44 -2.31 -0.52 -1.84
C GLU A 44 -1.92 -2.01 -1.78
N ASP A 45 -1.65 -2.62 -2.93
CA ASP A 45 -1.19 -4.01 -3.00
C ASP A 45 0.20 -4.21 -2.38
N ALA A 46 1.09 -3.21 -2.48
CA ALA A 46 2.38 -3.23 -1.81
C ALA A 46 2.25 -3.16 -0.29
N VAL A 47 1.45 -2.22 0.24
CA VAL A 47 1.20 -2.11 1.70
C VAL A 47 0.47 -3.35 2.22
N HIS A 48 -0.42 -3.95 1.42
CA HIS A 48 -1.03 -5.23 1.76
C HIS A 48 0.01 -6.36 1.93
N ALA A 49 1.01 -6.44 1.05
CA ALA A 49 2.08 -7.41 1.19
C ALA A 49 2.91 -7.18 2.47
N GLU A 50 3.13 -5.92 2.84
CA GLU A 50 3.77 -5.58 4.12
C GLU A 50 2.92 -6.00 5.33
N ALA A 51 1.60 -5.89 5.26
CA ALA A 51 0.71 -6.39 6.31
C ALA A 51 0.82 -7.91 6.51
N LEU A 52 1.03 -8.68 5.43
CA LEU A 52 1.33 -10.11 5.54
C LEU A 52 2.68 -10.37 6.23
N GLN A 53 3.69 -9.55 5.91
CA GLN A 53 5.00 -9.63 6.56
C GLN A 53 4.92 -9.32 8.06
N VAL A 54 4.15 -8.31 8.45
CA VAL A 54 3.89 -7.97 9.86
C VAL A 54 3.17 -9.11 10.59
N LEU A 55 2.17 -9.74 9.95
CA LEU A 55 1.50 -10.91 10.52
C LEU A 55 2.48 -12.08 10.75
N ASP A 56 3.33 -12.38 9.79
CA ASP A 56 4.30 -13.48 9.90
C ASP A 56 5.36 -13.17 10.98
N ALA A 57 5.79 -11.91 11.10
CA ALA A 57 6.65 -11.46 12.20
C ALA A 57 5.96 -11.59 13.57
N ALA A 58 4.68 -11.23 13.68
CA ALA A 58 3.89 -11.42 14.91
C ALA A 58 3.76 -12.89 15.30
N LYS A 59 3.64 -13.80 14.34
CA LYS A 59 3.66 -15.24 14.60
C LYS A 59 5.01 -15.72 15.12
N LEU A 60 6.09 -15.23 14.55
CA LEU A 60 7.43 -15.56 15.02
C LEU A 60 7.67 -15.02 16.44
N TYR A 61 7.27 -13.78 16.72
CA TYR A 61 7.31 -13.20 18.06
C TYR A 61 6.56 -14.05 19.08
N VAL A 62 5.33 -14.47 18.75
CA VAL A 62 4.53 -15.33 19.62
C VAL A 62 5.21 -16.67 19.87
N SER A 63 5.82 -17.27 18.84
CA SER A 63 6.57 -18.52 18.97
C SER A 63 7.80 -18.41 19.87
N THR A 64 8.47 -17.26 19.86
CA THR A 64 9.68 -17.02 20.66
C THR A 64 9.33 -16.63 22.09
N ASN A 65 8.40 -15.70 22.26
CA ASN A 65 8.13 -15.05 23.55
C ASN A 65 6.96 -15.67 24.33
N ASN A 66 6.12 -16.47 23.68
CA ASN A 66 4.97 -17.14 24.30
C ASN A 66 4.14 -16.19 25.19
N PRO A 67 3.69 -15.03 24.66
CA PRO A 67 2.96 -14.06 25.47
C PRO A 67 1.68 -14.69 26.04
N THR A 68 1.44 -14.48 27.33
CA THR A 68 0.28 -15.06 28.04
C THR A 68 -0.78 -14.03 28.40
N ALA A 69 -0.53 -12.74 28.15
CA ALA A 69 -1.52 -11.69 28.30
C ALA A 69 -2.68 -11.91 27.32
N THR A 70 -3.92 -11.69 27.78
CA THR A 70 -5.13 -11.86 26.96
C THR A 70 -5.05 -11.09 25.65
N THR A 71 -4.49 -9.89 25.69
CA THR A 71 -4.32 -9.00 24.54
C THR A 71 -2.96 -8.33 24.63
N THR A 72 -2.21 -8.38 23.53
CA THR A 72 -0.91 -7.71 23.37
C THR A 72 -0.92 -6.97 22.03
N THR A 73 -0.71 -5.67 22.04
CA THR A 73 -0.55 -4.87 20.81
C THR A 73 0.93 -4.70 20.51
N LEU A 74 1.34 -5.14 19.33
CA LEU A 74 2.69 -4.94 18.80
C LEU A 74 2.61 -3.82 17.78
N THR A 75 3.44 -2.79 17.93
CA THR A 75 3.33 -1.58 17.12
C THR A 75 4.69 -0.97 16.81
N ASN A 76 4.75 -0.27 15.68
CA ASN A 76 5.73 0.75 15.37
C ASN A 76 4.97 1.97 14.84
N ASP A 77 4.85 3.01 15.66
CA ASP A 77 4.13 4.26 15.32
C ASP A 77 5.10 5.45 15.12
N GLY A 78 6.42 5.19 15.13
CA GLY A 78 7.48 6.19 15.08
C GLY A 78 7.90 6.77 16.45
N ALA A 79 7.07 6.63 17.48
CA ALA A 79 7.40 7.00 18.86
C ALA A 79 7.59 5.76 19.77
N ASN A 80 6.77 4.75 19.58
CA ASN A 80 6.80 3.44 20.21
C ASN A 80 7.15 2.40 19.15
N SER A 81 8.07 1.50 19.48
CA SER A 81 8.48 0.41 18.59
C SER A 81 8.65 -0.88 19.37
N ASN A 82 8.09 -1.97 18.85
CA ASN A 82 8.42 -3.30 19.30
C ASN A 82 9.73 -3.74 18.64
N LYS A 83 10.85 -3.52 19.34
CA LYS A 83 12.20 -3.78 18.81
C LYS A 83 12.42 -5.23 18.37
N GLU A 84 11.78 -6.19 19.02
CA GLU A 84 11.90 -7.61 18.68
C GLU A 84 11.15 -7.94 17.39
N LEU A 85 10.01 -7.31 17.15
CA LEU A 85 9.27 -7.47 15.90
C LEU A 85 9.99 -6.80 14.73
N ASP A 86 10.55 -5.62 14.97
CA ASP A 86 11.33 -4.86 13.99
C ASP A 86 12.56 -5.65 13.47
N GLU A 87 13.10 -6.61 14.24
CA GLU A 87 14.19 -7.48 13.76
C GLU A 87 13.78 -8.38 12.59
N TYR A 88 12.49 -8.65 12.43
CA TYR A 88 11.93 -9.49 11.37
C TYR A 88 11.36 -8.68 10.20
N LEU A 89 11.41 -7.34 10.30
CA LEU A 89 10.75 -6.43 9.37
C LEU A 89 11.78 -5.51 8.73
N ASP A 90 11.92 -5.61 7.41
CA ASP A 90 12.77 -4.70 6.63
C ASP A 90 11.93 -3.79 5.75
N GLY A 91 12.17 -2.49 5.86
CA GLY A 91 11.56 -1.46 5.02
C GLY A 91 10.04 -1.32 5.14
N VAL A 92 9.38 -1.95 6.10
CA VAL A 92 7.94 -1.73 6.36
C VAL A 92 7.72 -0.33 6.93
N GLY A 93 6.54 0.23 6.68
CA GLY A 93 6.13 1.49 7.31
C GLY A 93 5.74 1.34 8.78
N THR A 94 4.92 2.26 9.30
CA THR A 94 4.35 2.12 10.63
C THR A 94 3.32 0.99 10.64
N TYR A 95 3.23 0.24 11.73
CA TYR A 95 2.32 -0.89 11.84
C TYR A 95 1.72 -1.01 13.24
N SER A 96 0.57 -1.67 13.33
CA SER A 96 -0.02 -2.15 14.57
C SER A 96 -0.67 -3.50 14.32
N ILE A 97 -0.50 -4.44 15.25
CA ILE A 97 -1.17 -5.74 15.22
C ILE A 97 -1.50 -6.16 16.65
N THR A 98 -2.73 -6.60 16.85
CA THR A 98 -3.19 -7.13 18.13
C THR A 98 -3.11 -8.65 18.13
N VAL A 99 -2.38 -9.18 19.10
CA VAL A 99 -2.32 -10.61 19.42
C VAL A 99 -3.26 -10.89 20.58
N ASN A 100 -4.23 -11.77 20.38
CA ASN A 100 -5.11 -12.25 21.43
C ASN A 100 -4.73 -13.69 21.81
N TYR A 101 -4.67 -13.97 23.11
CA TYR A 101 -4.42 -15.29 23.66
C TYR A 101 -5.61 -15.74 24.52
N ALA A 102 -6.22 -16.86 24.12
CA ALA A 102 -7.32 -17.49 24.85
C ALA A 102 -7.28 -19.00 24.65
N ASP A 103 -7.58 -19.77 25.69
CA ASP A 103 -7.70 -21.24 25.63
C ASP A 103 -6.50 -21.96 24.97
N GLY A 104 -5.28 -21.46 25.20
CA GLY A 104 -4.06 -22.03 24.61
C GLY A 104 -3.87 -21.72 23.13
N LYS A 105 -4.62 -20.77 22.56
CA LYS A 105 -4.59 -20.41 21.15
C LYS A 105 -4.34 -18.92 20.96
N TYR A 106 -3.57 -18.61 19.92
CA TYR A 106 -3.32 -17.25 19.47
C TYR A 106 -4.23 -16.88 18.29
N SER A 107 -4.69 -15.64 18.29
CA SER A 107 -5.39 -15.03 17.15
C SER A 107 -4.90 -13.61 16.90
N TYR A 108 -5.02 -13.15 15.65
CA TYR A 108 -4.47 -11.88 15.19
C TYR A 108 -5.60 -11.00 14.67
N ALA A 109 -5.68 -9.80 15.20
CA ALA A 109 -6.72 -8.82 14.92
C ALA A 109 -6.14 -7.41 14.80
N ASP A 110 -6.97 -6.48 14.32
CA ASP A 110 -6.65 -5.05 14.21
C ASP A 110 -5.28 -4.80 13.56
N ILE A 111 -5.08 -5.43 12.40
CA ILE A 111 -3.84 -5.37 11.64
C ILE A 111 -3.88 -4.10 10.80
N GLU A 112 -3.03 -3.14 11.12
CA GLU A 112 -2.89 -1.87 10.42
C GLU A 112 -1.45 -1.72 9.95
N VAL A 113 -1.26 -1.37 8.68
CA VAL A 113 0.05 -0.98 8.14
C VAL A 113 -0.11 0.28 7.31
N THR A 114 0.79 1.23 7.54
CA THR A 114 0.83 2.50 6.83
C THR A 114 2.21 2.76 6.25
N LYS A 115 2.28 2.95 4.93
CA LYS A 115 3.50 3.38 4.23
C LYS A 115 3.15 4.30 3.07
N ASP A 116 4.00 5.31 2.82
CA ASP A 116 3.81 6.29 1.74
C ASP A 116 2.41 6.94 1.72
N SER A 117 1.88 7.25 2.91
CA SER A 117 0.53 7.80 3.13
C SER A 117 -0.61 6.89 2.66
N LYS A 118 -0.35 5.60 2.48
CA LYS A 118 -1.36 4.57 2.27
C LYS A 118 -1.46 3.67 3.49
N THR A 119 -2.67 3.53 4.00
CA THR A 119 -3.01 2.70 5.15
C THR A 119 -3.92 1.58 4.68
N VAL A 120 -3.62 0.36 5.11
CA VAL A 120 -4.50 -0.80 4.97
C VAL A 120 -4.81 -1.34 6.36
N GLU A 121 -6.07 -1.71 6.57
CA GLU A 121 -6.58 -2.19 7.84
C GLU A 121 -7.35 -3.50 7.63
N TYR A 122 -7.10 -4.48 8.50
CA TYR A 122 -7.78 -5.77 8.49
C TYR A 122 -8.16 -6.17 9.92
N GLU A 123 -9.44 -6.46 10.13
CA GLU A 123 -9.92 -6.85 11.47
C GLU A 123 -9.38 -8.22 11.92
N THR A 124 -9.04 -9.11 10.97
CA THR A 124 -8.58 -10.47 11.27
C THR A 124 -7.56 -10.96 10.25
N GLU A 125 -6.76 -11.97 10.62
CA GLU A 125 -5.90 -12.69 9.67
C GLU A 125 -6.67 -13.23 8.45
N ALA A 126 -7.89 -13.75 8.64
CA ALA A 126 -8.68 -14.30 7.54
C ALA A 126 -9.01 -13.21 6.50
N LYS A 127 -9.42 -12.03 6.99
CA LYS A 127 -9.72 -10.86 6.16
C LYS A 127 -8.48 -10.31 5.45
N LEU A 128 -7.34 -10.29 6.13
CA LEU A 128 -6.05 -9.99 5.49
C LEU A 128 -5.81 -10.95 4.33
N ARG A 129 -5.87 -12.26 4.55
CA ARG A 129 -5.62 -13.25 3.49
C ARG A 129 -6.58 -13.18 2.31
N SER A 130 -7.82 -12.74 2.52
CA SER A 130 -8.81 -12.52 1.46
C SER A 130 -8.78 -11.10 0.86
N LYS A 131 -7.88 -10.22 1.32
CA LYS A 131 -7.87 -8.78 0.99
C LYS A 131 -9.19 -8.07 1.28
N ASP A 132 -9.95 -8.54 2.26
CA ASP A 132 -11.23 -7.94 2.66
C ASP A 132 -10.99 -6.87 3.72
N THR A 133 -11.08 -5.60 3.34
CA THR A 133 -10.92 -4.44 4.23
C THR A 133 -12.24 -4.00 4.88
N SER A 134 -13.34 -4.74 4.68
CA SER A 134 -14.62 -4.39 5.29
C SER A 134 -14.55 -4.49 6.81
N LYS A 135 -15.09 -3.46 7.49
CA LYS A 135 -15.30 -3.53 8.94
C LYS A 135 -16.65 -4.20 9.23
N THR A 136 -16.68 -5.12 10.17
CA THR A 136 -17.91 -5.72 10.69
C THR A 136 -18.65 -4.62 11.45
N PRO A 137 -19.92 -4.32 11.11
CA PRO A 137 -20.68 -3.31 11.84
C PRO A 137 -20.71 -3.68 13.32
N ALA A 138 -20.35 -2.75 14.20
CA ALA A 138 -20.49 -2.96 15.63
C ALA A 138 -21.95 -3.31 15.91
N SER A 139 -22.21 -4.45 16.54
CA SER A 139 -23.55 -4.89 16.93
C SER A 139 -24.06 -3.96 18.03
N GLY A 140 -24.62 -2.80 17.65
CA GLY A 140 -25.03 -1.78 18.60
C GLY A 140 -25.26 -0.40 18.01
N ASP A 141 -26.00 -0.30 16.91
CA ASP A 141 -26.81 0.91 16.65
C ASP A 141 -28.13 0.48 16.02
N SER A 142 -28.98 -0.17 16.82
CA SER A 142 -30.41 -0.15 16.55
C SER A 142 -30.88 1.25 16.92
N GLY A 143 -30.92 2.12 15.91
CA GLY A 143 -31.42 3.48 16.04
C GLY A 143 -32.73 3.53 16.81
N SER A 144 -32.74 4.35 17.86
CA SER A 144 -33.96 4.94 18.42
C SER A 144 -34.29 6.23 17.68
#